data_AF-A0AAD9KGM8-F1
#
_entry.id   AF-A0AAD9KGM8-F1
#
_cell.length_a   1.000
_cell.length_b   1.000
_cell.length_c   1.000
_cell.angle_alpha   90.00
_cell.angle_beta   90.00
_cell.angle_gamma   90.00
#
_symmetry.space_group_name_H-M   'P 1'
#
loop_
_entity.id
_entity.type
_entity.pdbx_description
1 polymer ?
#
loop_
_entity_poly.entity_id
_entity_poly.type
_entity_poly.pdbx_seq_one_letter_code
_entity_poly.pdbx_strand_id
1 'polypeptide(L)' 'METRQTVVYFDIGSSFDSGRLQDMMEARQKPLTQTVEMIGSLIRCCKVYSVFELLSGLETLKASLDDQVTDQT' A
#
# COMPACT_ATOMS: atom_id res chain seq x y z
N MET A 1 -2.41 4.17 21.01
CA MET A 1 -3.21 3.80 19.82
C MET A 1 -2.24 3.81 18.65
N GLU A 2 -1.78 2.64 18.19
CA GLU A 2 -0.88 2.59 17.03
C GLU A 2 -1.70 2.89 15.77
N THR A 3 -1.38 3.98 15.08
CA THR A 3 -1.91 4.25 13.76
C THR A 3 -1.35 3.17 12.81
N ARG A 4 -2.17 2.19 12.44
CA ARG A 4 -1.87 1.26 11.35
C ARG A 4 -1.84 2.06 10.05
N GLN A 5 -0.67 2.59 9.71
CA GLN A 5 -0.46 3.27 8.43
C GLN A 5 -0.56 2.23 7.31
N THR A 6 -1.70 2.23 6.63
CA THR A 6 -1.88 1.44 5.40
C THR A 6 -1.33 2.25 4.24
N VAL A 7 -0.44 1.65 3.45
CA VAL A 7 0.17 2.29 2.28
C VAL A 7 -0.59 1.85 1.05
N VAL A 8 -1.01 2.79 0.21
CA VAL A 8 -1.59 2.48 -1.12
C VAL A 8 -0.54 2.78 -2.18
N TYR A 9 -0.21 1.78 -3.00
CA TYR A 9 0.76 1.88 -4.09
C TYR A 9 0.05 1.72 -5.43
N PHE A 10 -0.01 2.80 -6.21
CA PHE A 10 -0.51 2.78 -7.58
C PHE A 10 0.64 2.49 -8.54
N ASP A 11 0.67 1.30 -9.11
CA ASP A 11 1.71 0.85 -10.02
C ASP A 11 1.38 1.16 -11.48
N ILE A 12 1.80 2.35 -11.91
CA ILE A 12 1.52 2.91 -13.26
C ILE A 12 2.46 2.31 -14.34
N GLY A 13 3.48 1.54 -13.93
CA GLY A 13 4.53 1.04 -14.84
C GLY A 13 4.87 -0.44 -14.69
N SER A 14 4.09 -1.20 -13.91
CA SER A 14 4.49 -2.57 -13.49
C SER A 14 5.88 -2.61 -12.84
N SER A 15 6.19 -1.58 -12.05
CA SER A 15 7.46 -1.32 -11.39
C SER A 15 7.51 -1.84 -9.95
N PHE A 16 6.37 -2.28 -9.41
CA PHE A 16 6.32 -2.85 -8.07
C PHE A 16 7.04 -4.20 -8.05
N ASP A 17 8.02 -4.32 -7.16
CA ASP A 17 8.82 -5.52 -6.97
C ASP A 17 8.89 -5.86 -5.48
N SER A 18 8.42 -7.05 -5.13
CA SER A 18 8.47 -7.57 -3.76
C SER A 18 9.89 -7.97 -3.34
N GLY A 19 10.79 -8.30 -4.28
CA GLY A 19 12.20 -8.55 -4.01
C GLY A 19 12.88 -7.31 -3.44
N ARG A 20 12.60 -6.13 -4.02
CA ARG A 20 13.10 -4.85 -3.50
C ARG A 20 12.65 -4.56 -2.06
N LEU A 21 11.47 -5.02 -1.65
CA LEU A 21 11.03 -4.91 -0.26
C LEU A 21 11.88 -5.77 0.68
N GLN A 22 12.30 -6.96 0.22
CA GLN A 22 13.21 -7.84 0.98
C GLN A 22 14.57 -7.17 1.14
N ASP A 23 15.16 -6.66 0.05
CA ASP A 23 16.45 -5.94 0.07
C ASP A 23 16.42 -4.77 1.07
N MET A 24 15.31 -4.01 1.09
CA MET A 24 15.12 -2.90 2.03
C MET A 24 15.02 -3.34 3.49
N MET A 25 14.49 -4.54 3.77
CA MET A 25 14.42 -5.08 5.13
C MET A 25 15.75 -5.67 5.59
N GLU A 26 16.47 -6.32 4.68
CA GLU A 26 17.85 -6.79 4.87
C GLU A 26 18.77 -5.64 5.29
N ALA A 27 18.74 -4.54 4.53
CA ALA A 27 19.52 -3.34 4.83
C ALA A 27 19.20 -2.73 6.21
N ARG A 28 18.00 -2.96 6.73
CA ARG A 28 17.54 -2.48 8.05
C ARG A 28 17.81 -3.47 9.20
N GLN A 29 18.47 -4.59 8.94
CA GLN A 29 18.75 -5.65 9.93
C GLN A 29 17.48 -6.16 10.64
N LYS A 30 16.33 -6.13 9.96
CA LYS A 30 15.07 -6.65 10.53
C LYS A 30 14.94 -8.16 10.24
N PRO A 31 14.30 -8.94 11.13
CA PRO A 31 14.05 -10.36 10.89
C PRO A 31 13.26 -10.56 9.59
N LEU A 32 13.87 -11.16 8.57
CA LEU A 32 13.44 -11.05 7.17
C LEU A 32 12.05 -11.62 6.85
N THR A 33 11.81 -12.87 7.23
CA THR A 33 10.64 -13.62 6.74
C THR A 33 9.33 -13.10 7.31
N GLN A 34 9.23 -12.90 8.64
CA GLN A 34 8.03 -12.33 9.24
C GLN A 34 7.83 -10.84 8.91
N THR A 35 8.92 -10.09 8.71
CA THR A 35 8.82 -8.65 8.47
C THR A 35 8.32 -8.34 7.07
N VAL A 36 8.71 -9.09 6.04
CA VAL A 36 8.30 -8.84 4.65
C VAL A 36 6.83 -9.20 4.43
N GLU A 37 6.36 -10.33 4.94
CA GLU A 37 4.94 -10.71 4.85
C GLU A 37 4.06 -9.71 5.61
N MET A 38 4.48 -9.31 6.82
CA MET A 38 3.78 -8.32 7.61
C MET A 38 3.72 -6.96 6.90
N ILE A 39 4.84 -6.47 6.37
CA ILE A 39 4.87 -5.19 5.63
C ILE A 39 4.09 -5.30 4.33
N GLY A 40 4.20 -6.41 3.61
CA GLY A 40 3.40 -6.68 2.42
C GLY A 40 1.90 -6.60 2.69
N SER A 41 1.46 -7.10 3.86
CA SER A 41 0.05 -7.01 4.27
C SER A 41 -0.45 -5.57 4.52
N LEU A 42 0.48 -4.63 4.78
CA LEU A 42 0.19 -3.21 4.98
C LEU A 42 0.19 -2.40 3.66
N ILE A 43 0.65 -3.00 2.56
CA ILE A 43 0.72 -2.35 1.25
C ILE A 43 -0.42 -2.85 0.37
N ARG A 44 -1.38 -1.97 0.08
CA ARG A 44 -2.41 -2.19 -0.94
C ARG A 44 -1.85 -1.74 -2.29
N CYS A 45 -1.47 -2.69 -3.13
CA CYS A 45 -0.94 -2.41 -4.46
C CYS A 45 -2.03 -2.63 -5.52
N CYS A 46 -2.15 -1.70 -6.47
CA CYS A 46 -2.98 -1.86 -7.67
C CYS A 46 -2.18 -1.50 -8.91
N LYS A 47 -2.37 -2.27 -9.99
CA LYS A 47 -1.80 -1.93 -11.30
C LYS A 47 -2.71 -0.93 -12.00
N VAL A 48 -2.09 0.04 -12.66
CA VAL A 48 -2.78 1.11 -13.36
C VAL A 48 -2.21 1.22 -14.76
N TYR A 49 -3.05 1.05 -15.78
CA TYR A 49 -2.65 1.05 -17.19
C TYR A 49 -3.05 2.32 -17.92
N SER A 50 -3.86 3.17 -17.30
CA SER A 50 -4.26 4.46 -17.86
C SER A 50 -4.47 5.53 -16.79
N VAL A 51 -4.44 6.80 -17.22
CA VAL A 51 -4.76 7.93 -16.34
C VAL A 51 -6.19 7.84 -15.79
N PHE A 52 -7.14 7.31 -16.57
CA PHE A 52 -8.52 7.13 -16.10
C PHE A 52 -8.61 6.11 -14.95
N GLU A 53 -7.88 5.01 -15.04
CA GLU A 53 -7.80 4.02 -13.97
C GLU A 53 -7.16 4.60 -12.70
N LEU A 54 -6.14 5.46 -12.84
CA LEU A 54 -5.54 6.16 -11.71
C LEU A 54 -6.57 7.04 -10.99
N LEU A 55 -7.28 7.88 -11.76
CA LEU A 55 -8.28 8.80 -11.21
C LEU A 55 -9.42 8.05 -10.51
N SER A 56 -9.95 7.00 -11.14
CA SER A 56 -11.00 6.16 -10.54
C SER A 56 -10.54 5.48 -9.24
N GLY A 57 -9.29 5.02 -9.20
CA GLY A 57 -8.71 4.44 -7.99
C GLY A 57 -8.53 5.46 -6.87
N LEU A 58 -8.16 6.71 -7.19
CA LEU A 58 -8.07 7.81 -6.22
C LEU A 58 -9.45 8.21 -5.68
N GLU A 59 -10.47 8.26 -6.53
CA GLU A 59 -11.85 8.54 -6.10
C GLU A 59 -12.38 7.45 -5.16
N THR A 60 -12.12 6.18 -5.49
CA THR A 60 -12.48 5.04 -4.64
C THR A 60 -11.77 5.11 -3.28
N LEU A 61 -10.47 5.43 -3.27
CA LEU A 61 -9.72 5.61 -2.03
C LEU A 61 -10.29 6.74 -1.18
N LYS A 62 -10.64 7.87 -1.81
CA LYS A 62 -11.27 8.99 -1.12
C LYS A 62 -12.60 8.59 -0.46
N ALA A 63 -13.49 7.94 -1.21
CA ALA A 63 -14.77 7.48 -0.67
C ALA A 63 -14.58 6.54 0.55
N SER A 64 -13.64 5.60 0.46
CA SER A 64 -13.35 4.68 1.57
C SER A 64 -12.79 5.38 2.82
N LEU A 65 -12.08 6.49 2.66
CA LEU A 65 -11.59 7.30 3.78
C LEU A 65 -12.72 8.14 4.37
N ASP A 66 -13.58 8.72 3.54
CA ASP A 66 -14.75 9.50 3.99
C ASP A 66 -15.73 8.62 4.81
N ASP A 67 -15.95 7.37 4.39
CA ASP A 67 -16.77 6.40 5.13
C ASP A 67 -16.19 6.08 6.52
N GLN A 68 -14.87 5.91 6.63
CA GLN A 68 -14.19 5.66 7.91
C GLN A 68 -14.23 6.85 8.88
N VAL A 69 -14.31 8.07 8.36
CA VAL A 69 -14.47 9.28 9.18
C VAL A 69 -15.90 9.36 9.71
N THR A 70 -16.89 8.97 8.92
CA THR A 70 -18.31 9.07 9.27
C THR A 70 -18.71 8.07 10.36
N ASP A 71 -18.14 6.86 10.37
CA ASP A 71 -18.36 5.83 11.40
C ASP A 71 -17.73 6.16 12.78
N GLN A 72 -16.93 7.23 12.89
CA GLN A 72 -16.28 7.65 14.13
C GLN A 72 -16.91 8.89 14.80
N THR A 73 -17.99 9.43 14.23
CA THR A 73 -18.76 10.58 14.73
C THR A 73 -20.18 10.20 15.11
#